data_AF-A0A7C3DBX2-F1
#
_entry.id   AF-A0A7C3DBX2-F1
#
_cell.length_a   1.000
_cell.length_b   1.000
_cell.length_c   1.000
_cell.angle_alpha   90.00
_cell.angle_beta   90.00
_cell.angle_gamma   90.00
#
_symmetry.space_group_name_H-M   'P 1'
#
loop_
_entity.id
_entity.type
_entity.pdbx_description
1 polymer ?
#
loop_
_entity_poly.entity_id
_entity_poly.type
_entity_poly.pdbx_seq_one_letter_code
_entity_poly.pdbx_strand_id
1 'polypeptide(L)' 'MQTSIVHFESLLNAVLFAVLGVVILVVSFMLWDKITPYDLWKEIIEKHNTALAIFAGFMALGIAIIVAAAVH' A
#
# COMPACT_ATOMS: atom_id res chain seq x y z
N MET A 1 30.45 24.07 5.71
CA MET A 1 29.68 24.23 6.97
C MET A 1 28.19 24.41 6.69
N GLN A 2 27.54 23.45 5.98
CA GLN A 2 26.09 23.48 5.67
C GLN A 2 25.45 22.07 5.69
N THR A 3 26.20 21.00 5.94
CA THR A 3 25.71 19.61 5.87
C THR A 3 24.86 19.21 7.09
N SER A 4 25.05 19.83 8.25
CA SER A 4 24.39 19.45 9.52
C SER A 4 22.86 19.65 9.53
N ILE A 5 22.35 20.63 8.79
CA ILE A 5 20.92 20.99 8.74
C ILE A 5 20.16 20.11 7.74
N VAL A 6 20.84 19.72 6.65
CA VAL A 6 20.27 18.86 5.58
C VAL A 6 19.98 17.46 6.11
N HIS A 7 20.76 16.93 7.06
CA HIS A 7 20.51 15.58 7.61
C HIS A 7 19.14 15.46 8.29
N PHE A 8 18.70 16.50 9.02
CA PHE A 8 17.41 16.46 9.71
C PHE A 8 16.24 16.72 8.74
N GLU A 9 16.41 17.64 7.79
CA GLU A 9 15.45 17.90 6.70
C GLU A 9 15.24 16.66 5.81
N SER A 10 16.30 15.94 5.46
CA SER A 10 16.22 14.70 4.68
C SER A 10 15.54 13.57 5.45
N LEU A 11 15.80 13.43 6.76
CA LEU A 11 15.09 12.47 7.60
C LEU A 11 13.60 12.82 7.72
N LEU A 12 13.28 14.10 7.90
CA LEU A 12 11.90 14.57 7.99
C LEU A 12 11.14 14.33 6.68
N ASN A 13 11.75 14.63 5.52
CA ASN A 13 11.17 14.31 4.22
C ASN A 13 11.01 12.80 4.01
N ALA A 14 12.01 11.99 4.36
CA ALA A 14 11.91 10.53 4.23
C ALA A 14 10.75 9.96 5.05
N VAL A 15 10.56 10.44 6.28
CA VAL A 15 9.43 10.04 7.13
C VAL A 15 8.10 10.53 6.53
N LEU A 16 8.03 11.77 6.04
CA LEU A 16 6.82 12.29 5.37
C LEU A 16 6.43 11.44 4.16
N PHE A 17 7.38 11.10 3.29
CA PHE A 17 7.13 10.24 2.13
C PHE A 17 6.78 8.80 2.51
N ALA A 18 7.40 8.24 3.56
CA ALA A 18 7.03 6.93 4.08
C ALA A 18 5.59 6.92 4.60
N VAL A 19 5.19 7.95 5.35
CA VAL A 19 3.81 8.09 5.86
C VAL A 19 2.82 8.28 4.71
N LEU A 20 3.14 9.13 3.73
CA LEU A 20 2.35 9.32 2.51
C LEU A 20 2.15 8.00 1.76
N GLY A 21 3.21 7.21 1.62
CA GLY A 21 3.17 5.88 1.02
C GLY A 21 2.20 4.94 1.73
N VAL A 22 2.28 4.86 3.06
CA VAL A 22 1.36 4.05 3.89
C VAL A 22 -0.09 4.51 3.73
N VAL A 23 -0.33 5.83 3.73
CA VAL A 23 -1.68 6.39 3.55
C VAL A 23 -2.26 6.02 2.19
N ILE A 24 -1.47 6.14 1.12
CA ILE A 24 -1.88 5.74 -0.23
C ILE A 24 -2.18 4.24 -0.30
N LEU A 25 -1.41 3.42 0.39
CA LEU A 25 -1.60 1.97 0.46
C LEU A 25 -2.96 1.62 1.08
N VAL A 26 -3.26 2.23 2.23
CA VAL A 26 -4.53 2.03 2.96
C VAL A 26 -5.72 2.55 2.15
N VAL A 27 -5.60 3.73 1.53
CA VAL A 27 -6.67 4.31 0.72
C VAL A 27 -6.95 3.44 -0.50
N SER A 28 -5.91 2.95 -1.17
CA SER A 28 -6.06 2.06 -2.33
C SER A 28 -6.75 0.75 -1.94
N PHE A 29 -6.41 0.19 -0.77
CA PHE A 29 -7.05 -1.02 -0.26
C PHE A 29 -8.53 -0.79 0.07
N MET A 30 -8.87 0.32 0.76
CA MET A 30 -10.27 0.69 1.02
C MET A 30 -11.06 0.95 -0.26
N LEU A 31 -10.45 1.59 -1.25
CA LEU A 31 -11.10 1.85 -2.53
C LEU A 31 -11.40 0.54 -3.25
N TRP A 32 -10.46 -0.40 -3.21
CA TRP A 32 -10.62 -1.72 -3.83
C TRP A 32 -11.70 -2.56 -3.14
N ASP A 33 -11.73 -2.56 -1.81
CA ASP A 33 -12.75 -3.26 -1.01
C ASP A 33 -14.16 -2.75 -1.35
N LYS A 34 -14.27 -1.44 -1.65
CA LYS A 34 -15.53 -0.82 -2.06
C LYS A 34 -15.89 -1.05 -3.54
N ILE A 35 -14.90 -1.15 -4.41
CA ILE A 35 -15.07 -1.44 -5.85
C ILE A 35 -15.48 -2.90 -6.06
N THR A 36 -15.09 -3.80 -5.15
CA THR A 36 -15.42 -5.23 -5.25
C THR A 36 -16.69 -5.52 -4.44
N PRO A 37 -17.89 -5.53 -5.04
CA PRO A 37 -19.16 -5.78 -4.33
C PRO A 37 -19.36 -7.24 -3.89
N TYR A 38 -18.30 -8.06 -3.95
CA TYR A 38 -18.32 -9.44 -3.51
C TYR A 38 -17.78 -9.53 -2.09
N ASP A 39 -18.42 -10.32 -1.23
CA ASP A 39 -17.86 -10.67 0.07
C ASP A 39 -16.59 -11.51 -0.14
N LEU A 40 -15.44 -10.83 -0.24
CA LEU A 40 -14.12 -11.47 -0.39
C LEU A 40 -13.91 -12.56 0.66
N TRP A 41 -14.30 -12.27 1.89
CA TRP A 41 -14.25 -13.20 3.01
C TRP A 41 -15.06 -14.47 2.76
N LYS A 42 -16.27 -14.33 2.24
CA LYS A 42 -17.18 -15.44 1.97
C LYS A 42 -16.68 -16.27 0.80
N GLU A 43 -16.12 -15.64 -0.23
CA GLU A 43 -15.60 -16.36 -1.39
C GLU A 43 -14.25 -17.04 -1.15
N ILE A 44 -13.39 -16.45 -0.32
CA ILE A 44 -12.09 -17.02 0.03
C ILE A 44 -12.26 -18.17 1.04
N ILE A 45 -13.13 -18.00 2.05
CA ILE A 45 -13.27 -18.98 3.14
C ILE A 45 -14.37 -20.01 2.88
N GLU A 46 -15.56 -19.60 2.43
CA GLU A 46 -16.66 -20.56 2.21
C GLU A 46 -16.56 -21.25 0.84
N LYS A 47 -16.23 -20.51 -0.23
CA LYS A 47 -16.09 -21.09 -1.58
C LYS A 47 -14.67 -21.57 -1.92
N HIS A 48 -13.69 -21.36 -1.05
CA HIS A 48 -12.28 -21.71 -1.30
C HIS A 48 -11.77 -21.18 -2.65
N ASN A 49 -12.18 -19.97 -3.05
CA ASN A 49 -11.75 -19.38 -4.31
C ASN A 49 -10.31 -18.85 -4.20
N THR A 50 -9.35 -19.74 -4.42
CA THR A 50 -7.92 -19.43 -4.40
C THR A 50 -7.52 -18.41 -5.46
N ALA A 51 -8.23 -18.34 -6.60
CA ALA A 51 -7.97 -17.33 -7.61
C ALA A 51 -8.22 -15.91 -7.06
N LEU A 52 -9.26 -15.74 -6.26
CA LEU A 52 -9.61 -14.46 -5.63
C LEU A 52 -8.62 -14.08 -4.51
N ALA A 53 -8.18 -15.07 -3.73
CA ALA A 53 -7.14 -14.87 -2.71
C ALA A 53 -5.79 -14.46 -3.33
N ILE A 54 -5.37 -15.13 -4.41
CA ILE A 54 -4.14 -14.81 -5.14
C ILE A 54 -4.25 -13.42 -5.78
N PHE A 55 -5.40 -13.10 -6.37
CA PHE A 55 -5.65 -11.78 -6.95
C PHE A 55 -5.57 -10.66 -5.90
N ALA A 56 -6.18 -10.85 -4.72
CA ALA A 56 -6.06 -9.91 -3.60
C ALA A 56 -4.61 -9.75 -3.13
N GLY A 57 -3.83 -10.84 -3.11
CA GLY A 57 -2.40 -10.82 -2.81
C GLY A 57 -1.57 -10.03 -3.84
N PHE A 58 -1.84 -10.22 -5.13
CA PHE A 58 -1.17 -9.46 -6.20
C PHE A 58 -1.56 -7.98 -6.21
N MET A 59 -2.81 -7.66 -5.86
CA MET A 59 -3.27 -6.29 -5.60
C MET A 59 -2.44 -5.63 -4.50
N ALA A 60 -2.32 -6.27 -3.34
CA ALA A 60 -1.52 -5.77 -2.23
C ALA A 60 -0.04 -5.59 -2.63
N LEU A 61 0.54 -6.54 -3.38
CA LEU A 61 1.90 -6.44 -3.91
C LEU A 61 2.08 -5.29 -4.89
N GLY A 62 1.14 -5.09 -5.82
CA GLY A 62 1.21 -4.01 -6.80
C GLY A 62 1.19 -2.64 -6.14
N ILE A 63 0.33 -2.44 -5.14
CA ILE A 63 0.27 -1.18 -4.38
C ILE A 63 1.56 -0.99 -3.57
N ALA A 64 2.10 -2.05 -2.96
CA ALA A 64 3.39 -1.98 -2.26
C ALA A 64 4.55 -1.56 -3.18
N ILE A 65 4.57 -2.05 -4.43
CA ILE A 65 5.59 -1.67 -5.42
C ILE A 65 5.44 -0.21 -5.86
N ILE A 66 4.21 0.26 -6.09
CA ILE A 66 3.95 1.67 -6.44
C ILE A 66 4.44 2.60 -5.33
N VAL A 67 4.16 2.23 -4.07
CA VAL A 67 4.65 2.98 -2.90
C VAL A 67 6.17 2.95 -2.83
N ALA A 68 6.81 1.79 -3.00
CA ALA A 68 8.26 1.69 -3.00
C ALA A 68 8.93 2.52 -4.10
N ALA A 69 8.33 2.56 -5.30
CA ALA A 69 8.81 3.38 -6.42
C ALA A 69 8.62 4.89 -6.20
N ALA A 70 7.58 5.30 -5.46
CA ALA A 70 7.32 6.70 -5.15
C ALA A 70 8.22 7.26 -4.03
N VAL A 71 8.82 6.39 -3.21
CA VAL A 71 9.73 6.76 -2.11
C VAL A 71 11.20 6.83 -2.58
N HIS A 72 11.49 6.48 -3.83
CA HIS A 72 12.82 6.60 -4.44
C HIS A 72 13.04 7.98 -5.06
#